data_AF-A0A2E7D9S1-F1
#
_entry.id   AF-A0A2E7D9S1-F1
#
_cell.length_a   1.000
_cell.length_b   1.000
_cell.length_c   1.000
_cell.angle_alpha   90.00
_cell.angle_beta   90.00
_cell.angle_gamma   90.00
#
_symmetry.space_group_name_H-M   'P 1'
#
loop_
_entity.id
_entity.type
_entity.pdbx_description
1 polymer ?
#
loop_
_entity_poly.entity_id
_entity_poly.type
_entity_poly.pdbx_seq_one_letter_code
_entity_poly.pdbx_strand_id
1 'polypeptide(L)'
;MFIALLSRDAEPTRRAISRPAALVSTCTQCHQDLVQSFARTGHAQTLRDAGSKEIVQRFTQSDDENLPIRFEKHQGRLWVFPKDEPELRRPVQWCFGSGRHAQTLVSLSESPRGQSVGCELSVSWYPDVGLASTLGQFTLESEESEFLGNHLTANQTMNCFACHTTYLPVRKSAHVWEGDEKSFNVHINARSVEGLIGAGVQAGVFCQRCHPKSPTHVKQAEADGWKGDTSILEKWSDLPPLESVNRCGECHRRADEFTAEELTKENSRIVRFASVGLSLSRCFTESGQLTCLNCHDPHAALETGKDFYEQKCRQCHGDQNDSFACSNRQTTDCLRCHMPKRELHPHLSFTDHWISK
;
A
#
# COMPACT_ATOMS: atom_id res chain seq x y z
N MET A 1 1.67 -6.90 3.41
CA MET A 1 1.58 -6.48 1.99
C MET A 1 2.67 -7.25 1.28
N PHE A 2 2.36 -8.14 0.34
CA PHE A 2 3.32 -9.16 -0.12
C PHE A 2 3.13 -9.52 -1.59
N ILE A 3 4.24 -9.54 -2.33
CA ILE A 3 4.32 -9.28 -3.78
C ILE A 3 4.22 -10.56 -4.61
N ALA A 4 4.87 -11.66 -4.18
CA ALA A 4 5.06 -12.83 -5.04
C ALA A 4 3.77 -13.60 -5.40
N LEU A 5 2.75 -13.59 -4.54
CA LEU A 5 1.62 -14.51 -4.71
C LEU A 5 0.56 -14.07 -5.73
N LEU A 6 0.60 -12.83 -6.25
CA LEU A 6 -0.43 -12.33 -7.17
C LEU A 6 0.08 -11.30 -8.21
N SER A 7 1.35 -10.90 -8.21
CA SER A 7 1.84 -10.04 -9.29
C SER A 7 2.09 -10.88 -10.54
N ARG A 8 1.13 -10.87 -11.46
CA ARG A 8 1.38 -11.24 -12.85
C ARG A 8 2.59 -10.41 -13.32
N ASP A 9 3.52 -11.02 -14.05
CA ASP A 9 4.66 -10.32 -14.67
C ASP A 9 4.18 -9.48 -15.88
N ALA A 10 3.08 -8.74 -15.65
CA ALA A 10 2.46 -7.84 -16.59
C ALA A 10 3.16 -6.48 -16.49
N GLU A 11 3.16 -5.76 -17.60
CA GLU A 11 3.59 -4.37 -17.65
C GLU A 11 2.93 -3.54 -16.53
N PRO A 12 3.66 -2.59 -15.91
CA PRO A 12 3.10 -1.79 -14.84
C PRO A 12 1.88 -0.99 -15.33
N THR A 13 0.69 -1.39 -14.91
CA THR A 13 -0.56 -0.69 -15.26
C THR A 13 -0.79 0.53 -14.36
N ARG A 14 -0.02 0.65 -13.27
CA ARG A 14 -0.24 1.62 -12.20
C ARG A 14 0.63 2.84 -12.36
N ARG A 15 -0.02 4.01 -12.33
CA ARG A 15 0.60 5.31 -12.59
C ARG A 15 1.44 5.76 -11.39
N ALA A 16 2.72 6.05 -11.55
CA ALA A 16 3.46 6.93 -10.62
C ALA A 16 3.48 8.37 -11.17
N ILE A 17 3.55 9.37 -10.30
CA ILE A 17 3.71 10.75 -10.77
C ILE A 17 5.14 10.89 -11.32
N SER A 18 5.27 11.33 -12.56
CA SER A 18 6.55 11.43 -13.30
C SER A 18 7.12 12.85 -13.34
N ARG A 19 6.44 13.82 -12.73
CA ARG A 19 6.94 15.19 -12.49
C ARG A 19 7.08 15.43 -10.99
N PRO A 20 8.11 16.17 -10.54
CA PRO A 20 8.24 16.52 -9.13
C PRO A 20 6.91 17.07 -8.63
N ALA A 21 6.29 16.36 -7.69
CA ALA A 21 5.10 16.83 -7.02
C ALA A 21 5.44 18.13 -6.27
N ALA A 22 4.46 19.01 -6.09
CA ALA A 22 4.61 20.09 -5.12
C ALA A 22 5.01 19.45 -3.78
N LEU A 23 6.05 19.97 -3.12
CA LEU A 23 6.48 19.42 -1.84
C LEU A 23 5.33 19.53 -0.83
N VAL A 24 5.18 18.54 0.05
CA VAL A 24 4.18 18.56 1.14
C VAL A 24 4.29 19.85 1.99
N SER A 25 5.49 20.44 2.05
CA SER A 25 5.75 21.74 2.68
C SER A 25 4.92 22.87 2.10
N THR A 26 4.59 22.86 0.80
CA THR A 26 3.74 23.89 0.19
C THR A 26 2.30 23.76 0.68
N CYS A 27 1.79 22.55 0.84
CA CYS A 27 0.44 22.31 1.39
C CYS A 27 0.31 22.80 2.84
N THR A 28 1.42 22.76 3.61
CA THR A 28 1.44 23.14 5.04
C THR A 28 1.17 24.65 5.23
N GLN A 29 1.40 25.48 4.22
CA GLN A 29 1.18 26.94 4.32
C GLN A 29 -0.30 27.29 4.54
N CYS A 30 -1.23 26.48 4.02
CA CYS A 30 -2.67 26.69 4.16
C CYS A 30 -3.37 25.57 4.95
N HIS A 31 -2.81 24.35 4.97
CA HIS A 31 -3.46 23.15 5.51
C HIS A 31 -2.60 22.46 6.58
N GLN A 32 -2.02 23.23 7.50
CA GLN A 32 -1.10 22.71 8.52
C GLN A 32 -1.67 21.51 9.28
N ASP A 33 -2.88 21.62 9.84
CA ASP A 33 -3.48 20.56 10.65
C ASP A 33 -3.75 19.29 9.83
N LEU A 34 -4.23 19.46 8.59
CA LEU A 34 -4.49 18.34 7.69
C LEU A 34 -3.19 17.60 7.33
N VAL A 35 -2.12 18.34 7.02
CA VAL A 35 -0.80 17.75 6.73
C VAL A 35 -0.26 17.00 7.95
N GLN A 36 -0.38 17.58 9.15
CA GLN A 36 0.07 16.95 10.39
C GLN A 36 -0.71 15.67 10.71
N SER A 37 -2.04 15.68 10.51
CA SER A 37 -2.88 14.48 10.64
C SER A 37 -2.51 13.42 9.61
N PHE A 38 -2.39 13.83 8.34
CA PHE A 38 -2.10 12.94 7.22
C PHE A 38 -0.76 12.22 7.36
N ALA A 39 0.27 12.89 7.91
CA ALA A 39 1.59 12.29 8.15
C ALA A 39 1.55 11.06 9.08
N ARG A 40 0.47 10.88 9.85
CA ARG A 40 0.25 9.73 10.76
C ARG A 40 -0.49 8.58 10.08
N THR A 41 -0.98 8.77 8.85
CA THR A 41 -1.73 7.76 8.11
C THR A 41 -0.84 6.60 7.65
N GLY A 42 -1.48 5.45 7.40
CA GLY A 42 -0.81 4.34 6.71
C GLY A 42 -0.30 4.73 5.31
N HIS A 43 -1.00 5.64 4.62
CA HIS A 43 -0.61 6.14 3.30
C HIS A 43 0.74 6.87 3.34
N ALA A 44 0.91 7.84 4.23
CA ALA A 44 2.15 8.58 4.38
C ALA A 44 3.33 7.68 4.82
N GLN A 45 3.03 6.59 5.53
CA GLN A 45 4.04 5.72 6.13
C GLN A 45 4.28 4.41 5.35
N THR A 46 3.64 4.27 4.18
CA THR A 46 3.61 3.00 3.44
C THR A 46 4.95 2.59 2.82
N LEU A 47 5.90 3.52 2.75
CA LEU A 47 7.28 3.29 2.32
C LEU A 47 8.21 4.19 3.11
N ARG A 48 9.33 3.64 3.58
CA ARG A 48 10.36 4.38 4.30
C ARG A 48 11.75 3.96 3.86
N ASP A 49 12.71 4.86 4.00
CA ASP A 49 14.14 4.53 3.90
C ASP A 49 14.51 3.51 4.99
N ALA A 50 15.16 2.41 4.60
CA ALA A 50 15.52 1.34 5.52
C ALA A 50 16.60 1.75 6.54
N GLY A 51 17.39 2.78 6.25
CA GLY A 51 18.39 3.37 7.15
C GLY A 51 17.80 4.35 8.19
N SER A 52 16.51 4.66 8.11
CA SER A 52 15.83 5.49 9.12
C SER A 52 15.92 4.85 10.52
N LYS A 53 16.01 5.71 11.55
CA LYS A 53 16.29 5.29 12.93
C LYS A 53 15.30 4.23 13.42
N GLU A 54 14.01 4.42 13.16
CA GLU A 54 12.94 3.53 13.59
C GLU A 54 13.02 2.17 12.90
N ILE A 55 13.32 2.14 11.59
CA ILE A 55 13.42 0.88 10.84
C ILE A 55 14.66 0.10 11.28
N VAL A 56 15.82 0.76 11.39
CA VAL A 56 17.04 0.12 11.90
C VAL A 56 16.76 -0.49 13.26
N GLN A 57 16.18 0.26 14.20
CA GLN A 57 15.88 -0.25 15.54
C GLN A 57 15.00 -1.51 15.50
N ARG A 58 13.94 -1.54 14.68
CA ARG A 58 13.05 -2.71 14.57
C ARG A 58 13.75 -3.96 14.07
N PHE A 59 14.64 -3.81 13.09
CA PHE A 59 15.26 -4.96 12.41
C PHE A 59 16.59 -5.41 13.04
N THR A 60 17.28 -4.54 13.79
CA THR A 60 18.55 -4.91 14.45
C THR A 60 18.41 -5.26 15.93
N GLN A 61 17.25 -5.04 16.56
CA GLN A 61 17.03 -5.37 17.98
C GLN A 61 16.65 -6.83 18.24
N SER A 62 16.19 -7.55 17.21
CA SER A 62 15.76 -8.93 17.33
C SER A 62 16.93 -9.84 16.98
N ASP A 63 17.74 -10.22 17.96
CA ASP A 63 18.76 -11.28 17.83
C ASP A 63 18.06 -12.65 17.98
N ASP A 64 17.01 -12.87 17.17
CA ASP A 64 16.32 -14.17 17.17
C ASP A 64 17.28 -15.20 16.59
N GLU A 65 17.75 -16.10 17.44
CA GLU A 65 18.71 -17.12 17.05
C GLU A 65 18.16 -18.05 15.96
N ASN A 66 16.84 -18.19 15.87
CA ASN A 66 16.17 -19.05 14.90
C ASN A 66 16.05 -18.40 13.52
N LEU A 67 16.28 -17.09 13.40
CA LEU A 67 16.32 -16.45 12.09
C LEU A 67 17.67 -16.71 11.43
N PRO A 68 17.69 -17.10 10.16
CA PRO A 68 18.92 -17.56 9.54
C PRO A 68 19.63 -16.37 8.83
N ILE A 69 18.99 -15.20 8.82
CA ILE A 69 19.57 -13.91 8.42
C ILE A 69 19.80 -12.98 9.62
N ARG A 70 20.72 -12.03 9.46
CA ARG A 70 20.98 -10.94 10.41
C ARG A 70 20.93 -9.58 9.71
N PHE A 71 20.51 -8.57 10.46
CA PHE A 71 20.53 -7.18 10.03
C PHE A 71 21.57 -6.38 10.81
N GLU A 72 22.29 -5.49 10.13
CA GLU A 72 23.27 -4.60 10.75
C GLU A 72 23.21 -3.20 10.13
N LYS A 73 23.39 -2.17 10.96
CA LYS A 73 23.64 -0.82 10.46
C LYS A 73 25.13 -0.60 10.26
N HIS A 74 25.52 -0.37 9.00
CA HIS A 74 26.90 -0.03 8.64
C HIS A 74 26.93 1.15 7.67
N GLN A 75 27.76 2.15 7.98
CA GLN A 75 27.91 3.40 7.19
C GLN A 75 26.58 4.11 6.87
N GLY A 76 25.67 4.16 7.85
CA GLY A 76 24.38 4.85 7.71
C GLY A 76 23.34 4.08 6.90
N ARG A 77 23.64 2.88 6.41
CA ARG A 77 22.70 2.00 5.69
C ARG A 77 22.42 0.74 6.50
N LEU A 78 21.24 0.17 6.26
CA LEU A 78 20.90 -1.16 6.76
C LEU A 78 21.44 -2.20 5.78
N TRP A 79 22.02 -3.27 6.31
CA TRP A 79 22.54 -4.40 5.57
C TRP A 79 21.89 -5.68 6.08
N VAL A 80 21.71 -6.65 5.19
CA VAL A 80 21.22 -7.99 5.52
C VAL A 80 22.22 -9.04 5.02
N PHE A 81 22.43 -10.11 5.79
CA PHE A 81 23.29 -11.23 5.41
C PHE A 81 22.83 -12.53 6.08
N PRO A 82 23.12 -13.69 5.48
CA PRO A 82 23.03 -14.98 6.17
C PRO A 82 23.98 -15.04 7.36
N LYS A 83 23.55 -15.64 8.48
CA LYS A 83 24.41 -15.77 9.68
C LYS A 83 25.68 -16.56 9.40
N ASP A 84 25.57 -17.61 8.57
CA ASP A 84 26.68 -18.52 8.26
C ASP A 84 27.59 -18.00 7.15
N GLU A 85 27.13 -17.03 6.34
CA GLU A 85 27.88 -16.42 5.21
C GLU A 85 27.80 -14.88 5.22
N PRO A 86 28.40 -14.19 6.22
CA PRO A 86 28.31 -12.73 6.35
C PRO A 86 28.86 -11.93 5.16
N GLU A 87 29.73 -12.53 4.35
CA GLU A 87 30.30 -11.96 3.13
C GLU A 87 29.25 -11.74 2.03
N LEU A 88 28.13 -12.48 2.06
CA LEU A 88 27.02 -12.33 1.10
C LEU A 88 26.11 -11.14 1.41
N ARG A 89 26.55 -10.22 2.28
CA ARG A 89 25.79 -9.05 2.70
C ARG A 89 25.31 -8.19 1.54
N ARG A 90 24.07 -7.72 1.64
CA ARG A 90 23.44 -6.82 0.67
C ARG A 90 22.92 -5.56 1.36
N PRO A 91 23.05 -4.38 0.73
CA PRO A 91 22.46 -3.16 1.25
C PRO A 91 20.94 -3.20 1.07
N VAL A 92 20.21 -2.80 2.10
CA VAL A 92 18.75 -2.67 2.08
C VAL A 92 18.39 -1.21 1.92
N GLN A 93 17.56 -0.89 0.93
CA GLN A 93 17.22 0.50 0.60
C GLN A 93 15.86 0.89 1.18
N TRP A 94 14.87 0.00 1.10
CA TRP A 94 13.49 0.36 1.36
C TRP A 94 12.80 -0.57 2.35
N CYS A 95 11.90 0.00 3.14
CA CYS A 95 10.98 -0.69 4.01
C CYS A 95 9.55 -0.40 3.56
N PHE A 96 8.86 -1.43 3.07
CA PHE A 96 7.46 -1.35 2.66
C PHE A 96 6.52 -1.71 3.82
N GLY A 97 5.37 -1.03 3.87
CA GLY A 97 4.35 -1.21 4.88
C GLY A 97 4.41 -0.16 5.99
N SER A 98 3.23 0.24 6.46
CA SER A 98 3.08 1.27 7.50
C SER A 98 3.47 0.81 8.90
N GLY A 99 3.65 -0.50 9.11
CA GLY A 99 3.82 -1.09 10.44
C GLY A 99 2.52 -1.36 11.20
N ARG A 100 1.34 -1.15 10.59
CA ARG A 100 0.05 -1.56 11.19
C ARG A 100 -0.14 -3.08 11.21
N HIS A 101 0.30 -3.75 10.13
CA HIS A 101 0.16 -5.20 9.94
C HIS A 101 1.52 -5.87 9.83
N ALA A 102 2.38 -5.34 8.95
CA ALA A 102 3.74 -5.83 8.77
C ALA A 102 4.60 -4.73 8.12
N GLN A 103 5.91 -4.91 8.21
CA GLN A 103 6.91 -4.20 7.45
C GLN A 103 7.89 -5.18 6.80
N THR A 104 8.13 -5.00 5.51
CA THR A 104 8.98 -5.90 4.72
C THR A 104 10.07 -5.08 4.07
N LEU A 105 11.31 -5.53 4.25
CA LEU A 105 12.47 -4.89 3.68
C LEU A 105 12.68 -5.33 2.23
N VAL A 106 13.21 -4.43 1.42
CA VAL A 106 13.58 -4.69 0.03
C VAL A 106 15.00 -4.23 -0.23
N SER A 107 15.82 -5.18 -0.72
CA SER A 107 17.11 -4.91 -1.33
C SER A 107 16.92 -4.67 -2.82
N LEU A 108 17.62 -3.68 -3.38
CA LEU A 108 17.63 -3.36 -4.80
C LEU A 108 19.00 -3.68 -5.39
N SER A 109 19.00 -4.22 -6.60
CA SER A 109 20.19 -4.42 -7.43
C SER A 109 19.89 -4.07 -8.89
N GLU A 110 20.92 -3.98 -9.72
CA GLU A 110 20.76 -3.82 -11.16
C GLU A 110 20.85 -5.18 -11.86
N SER A 111 19.93 -5.44 -12.79
CA SER A 111 19.97 -6.60 -13.67
C SER A 111 21.05 -6.43 -14.74
N PRO A 112 21.47 -7.51 -15.44
CA PRO A 112 22.41 -7.40 -16.57
C PRO A 112 21.96 -6.46 -17.70
N ARG A 113 20.66 -6.13 -17.76
CA ARG A 113 20.09 -5.19 -18.74
C ARG A 113 20.03 -3.74 -18.22
N GLY A 114 20.65 -3.45 -17.07
CA GLY A 114 20.66 -2.13 -16.43
C GLY A 114 19.33 -1.73 -15.78
N GLN A 115 18.50 -2.71 -15.41
CA GLN A 115 17.18 -2.46 -14.83
C GLN A 115 17.22 -2.70 -13.32
N SER A 116 16.63 -1.82 -12.50
CA SER A 116 16.56 -2.14 -11.07
C SER A 116 15.56 -3.26 -10.82
N VAL A 117 16.02 -4.24 -10.06
CA VAL A 117 15.26 -5.40 -9.60
C VAL A 117 15.31 -5.42 -8.09
N GLY A 118 14.19 -5.77 -7.47
CA GLY A 118 14.06 -5.90 -6.03
C GLY A 118 14.21 -7.34 -5.56
N CYS A 119 14.62 -7.51 -4.31
CA CYS A 119 14.52 -8.72 -3.54
C CYS A 119 13.68 -8.41 -2.31
N GLU A 120 12.46 -8.96 -2.25
CA GLU A 120 11.56 -8.88 -1.09
C GLU A 120 12.08 -9.85 -0.03
N LEU A 121 12.60 -9.31 1.08
CA LEU A 121 13.32 -10.13 2.04
C LEU A 121 12.41 -11.16 2.73
N SER A 122 12.98 -12.31 3.08
CA SER A 122 12.28 -13.46 3.67
C SER A 122 11.83 -13.26 5.11
N VAL A 123 12.27 -12.18 5.75
CA VAL A 123 11.85 -11.78 7.09
C VAL A 123 11.20 -10.40 7.05
N SER A 124 10.05 -10.31 7.73
CA SER A 124 9.29 -9.10 7.95
C SER A 124 9.15 -8.83 9.44
N TRP A 125 8.96 -7.55 9.80
CA TRP A 125 8.59 -7.16 11.16
C TRP A 125 7.07 -7.10 11.31
N TYR A 126 6.54 -7.70 12.37
CA TYR A 126 5.15 -7.73 12.76
C TYR A 126 4.99 -7.09 14.15
N PRO A 127 3.95 -6.28 14.40
CA PRO A 127 3.77 -5.60 15.70
C PRO A 127 3.72 -6.53 16.91
N ASP A 128 3.11 -7.69 16.75
CA ASP A 128 2.78 -8.58 17.88
C ASP A 128 3.92 -9.53 18.25
N VAL A 129 4.83 -9.82 17.31
CA VAL A 129 5.88 -10.84 17.49
C VAL A 129 7.28 -10.40 17.09
N GLY A 130 7.45 -9.20 16.53
CA GLY A 130 8.74 -8.78 16.00
C GLY A 130 9.05 -9.44 14.66
N LEU A 131 10.26 -9.95 14.48
CA LEU A 131 10.69 -10.51 13.20
C LEU A 131 10.14 -11.93 12.99
N ALA A 132 9.54 -12.18 11.83
CA ALA A 132 9.06 -13.51 11.42
C ALA A 132 9.05 -13.64 9.89
N SER A 133 8.72 -14.82 9.38
CA SER A 133 8.70 -15.08 7.93
C SER A 133 7.77 -14.10 7.17
N THR A 134 8.23 -13.67 6.01
CA THR A 134 7.47 -12.86 5.05
C THR A 134 6.40 -13.72 4.40
N LEU A 135 5.15 -13.23 4.29
CA LEU A 135 4.06 -13.98 3.67
C LEU A 135 4.42 -14.42 2.25
N GLY A 136 4.14 -15.70 1.97
CA GLY A 136 4.41 -16.31 0.67
C GLY A 136 5.78 -16.99 0.58
N GLN A 137 6.63 -16.84 1.59
CA GLN A 137 7.95 -17.45 1.67
C GLN A 137 7.92 -18.58 2.71
N PHE A 138 7.14 -19.62 2.39
CA PHE A 138 6.79 -20.74 3.27
C PHE A 138 7.88 -21.81 3.34
N THR A 139 9.12 -21.41 3.63
CA THR A 139 10.22 -22.20 4.21
C THR A 139 11.48 -21.37 4.08
N LEU A 140 12.24 -21.21 5.16
CA LEU A 140 13.60 -20.63 5.12
C LEU A 140 14.65 -21.68 4.73
N GLU A 141 14.21 -22.85 4.24
CA GLU A 141 15.02 -24.03 3.91
C GLU A 141 15.29 -24.14 2.39
N SER A 142 15.35 -23.03 1.65
CA SER A 142 15.67 -23.06 0.22
C SER A 142 17.18 -23.00 -0.06
N GLU A 143 17.59 -23.53 -1.22
CA GLU A 143 18.99 -23.60 -1.67
C GLU A 143 19.67 -22.22 -1.70
N GLU A 144 21.01 -22.22 -1.61
CA GLU A 144 22.00 -21.13 -1.35
C GLU A 144 21.74 -19.75 -2.02
N SER A 145 20.88 -19.62 -3.02
CA SER A 145 20.62 -18.36 -3.76
C SER A 145 19.27 -17.69 -3.48
N GLU A 146 18.36 -18.34 -2.74
CA GLU A 146 16.98 -17.87 -2.46
C GLU A 146 16.75 -17.43 -1.01
N PHE A 147 17.71 -17.67 -0.14
CA PHE A 147 17.57 -17.52 1.31
C PHE A 147 17.23 -16.10 1.79
N LEU A 148 17.74 -15.08 1.09
CA LEU A 148 17.47 -13.68 1.44
C LEU A 148 16.02 -13.28 1.13
N GLY A 149 15.35 -13.96 0.19
CA GLY A 149 13.95 -13.79 -0.11
C GLY A 149 13.62 -13.76 -1.61
N ASN A 150 12.37 -13.39 -1.92
CA ASN A 150 11.82 -13.43 -3.27
C ASN A 150 12.48 -12.41 -4.21
N HIS A 151 13.09 -12.88 -5.29
CA HIS A 151 13.59 -12.03 -6.38
C HIS A 151 12.42 -11.55 -7.26
N LEU A 152 12.39 -10.25 -7.52
CA LEU A 152 11.35 -9.59 -8.30
C LEU A 152 11.89 -9.22 -9.68
N THR A 153 11.05 -9.36 -10.70
CA THR A 153 11.33 -8.75 -12.00
C THR A 153 11.33 -7.23 -11.88
N ALA A 154 11.86 -6.53 -12.87
CA ALA A 154 11.81 -5.07 -12.88
C ALA A 154 10.35 -4.55 -12.93
N ASN A 155 9.46 -5.25 -13.64
CA ASN A 155 8.03 -4.90 -13.68
C ASN A 155 7.35 -5.09 -12.32
N GLN A 156 7.62 -6.22 -11.65
CA GLN A 156 7.12 -6.47 -10.30
C GLN A 156 7.64 -5.42 -9.31
N THR A 157 8.94 -5.10 -9.38
CA THR A 157 9.56 -4.04 -8.58
C THR A 157 8.83 -2.71 -8.79
N MET A 158 8.64 -2.29 -10.05
CA MET A 158 7.95 -1.04 -10.35
C MET A 158 6.50 -1.01 -9.89
N ASN A 159 5.77 -2.12 -9.98
CA ASN A 159 4.40 -2.23 -9.48
C ASN A 159 4.29 -1.95 -7.97
N CYS A 160 5.32 -2.33 -7.20
CA CYS A 160 5.40 -2.03 -5.78
C CYS A 160 5.54 -0.53 -5.56
N PHE A 161 6.55 0.09 -6.15
CA PHE A 161 6.80 1.52 -5.97
C PHE A 161 5.65 2.38 -6.51
N ALA A 162 4.95 1.97 -7.57
CA ALA A 162 3.81 2.69 -8.10
C ALA A 162 2.69 2.90 -7.07
N CYS A 163 2.45 1.95 -6.16
CA CYS A 163 1.45 2.10 -5.09
C CYS A 163 2.02 2.71 -3.80
N HIS A 164 3.33 2.77 -3.66
CA HIS A 164 4.02 3.08 -2.40
C HIS A 164 4.80 4.39 -2.42
N THR A 165 4.74 5.11 -3.53
CA THR A 165 5.41 6.39 -3.70
C THR A 165 4.44 7.43 -4.22
N THR A 166 4.78 8.69 -3.94
CA THR A 166 4.11 9.83 -4.53
C THR A 166 4.78 10.20 -5.84
N TYR A 167 6.11 10.19 -5.85
CA TYR A 167 6.92 10.55 -7.00
C TYR A 167 8.12 9.61 -7.11
N LEU A 168 8.40 9.21 -8.35
CA LEU A 168 9.57 8.43 -8.73
C LEU A 168 10.35 9.20 -9.80
N PRO A 169 11.65 9.48 -9.58
CA PRO A 169 12.51 10.07 -10.60
C PRO A 169 12.89 8.98 -11.63
N VAL A 170 11.96 8.70 -12.56
CA VAL A 170 12.18 7.75 -13.65
C VAL A 170 12.85 8.49 -14.82
N ARG A 171 14.01 8.03 -15.31
CA ARG A 171 14.59 8.59 -16.56
C ARG A 171 13.64 8.27 -17.73
N LYS A 172 13.34 9.23 -18.60
CA LYS A 172 12.50 8.92 -19.77
C LYS A 172 13.31 8.11 -20.79
N SER A 173 13.17 6.78 -20.81
CA SER A 173 13.30 6.02 -22.06
C SER A 173 11.91 5.91 -22.68
N ALA A 174 11.38 7.03 -23.19
CA ALA A 174 10.06 7.07 -23.79
C ALA A 174 10.10 6.34 -25.14
N HIS A 175 9.55 5.13 -25.20
CA HIS A 175 8.81 4.71 -26.39
C HIS A 175 7.38 5.22 -26.19
N VAL A 176 7.09 6.38 -26.78
CA VAL A 176 5.71 6.84 -26.97
C VAL A 176 5.15 5.96 -28.09
N TRP A 177 4.13 5.15 -27.81
CA TRP A 177 3.28 4.63 -28.88
C TRP A 177 2.44 5.82 -29.36
N GLU A 178 2.72 6.31 -30.57
CA GLU A 178 1.82 7.23 -31.27
C GLU A 178 0.48 6.50 -31.46
N GLY A 179 -0.57 6.96 -30.77
CA GLY A 179 -1.90 6.34 -30.88
C GLY A 179 -3.01 6.98 -30.06
N ASP A 180 -2.75 7.58 -28.90
CA ASP A 180 -3.82 8.14 -28.05
C ASP A 180 -3.46 9.52 -27.49
N GLU A 181 -3.80 10.58 -28.21
CA GLU A 181 -3.64 11.98 -27.79
C GLU A 181 -4.46 12.38 -26.55
N LYS A 182 -5.20 11.46 -25.93
CA LYS A 182 -6.09 11.75 -24.77
C LYS A 182 -5.67 11.12 -23.45
N SER A 183 -4.55 10.38 -23.42
CA SER A 183 -4.07 9.76 -22.18
C SER A 183 -2.59 10.08 -21.97
N PHE A 184 -2.28 10.94 -21.00
CA PHE A 184 -0.92 11.08 -20.45
C PHE A 184 -0.53 9.81 -19.66
N ASN A 185 -0.47 8.66 -20.34
CA ASN A 185 -0.06 7.38 -19.79
C ASN A 185 1.46 7.23 -19.99
N VAL A 186 2.24 7.61 -18.98
CA VAL A 186 3.67 7.28 -18.95
C VAL A 186 3.79 5.82 -18.49
N HIS A 187 3.96 4.90 -19.44
CA HIS A 187 4.40 3.54 -19.15
C HIS A 187 5.84 3.62 -18.62
N ILE A 188 6.05 3.17 -17.38
CA ILE A 188 7.40 3.09 -16.82
C ILE A 188 8.03 1.81 -17.34
N ASN A 189 8.83 1.92 -18.40
CA ASN A 189 9.63 0.77 -18.82
C ASN A 189 10.81 0.56 -17.87
N ALA A 190 11.16 -0.70 -17.67
CA ALA A 190 12.17 -1.14 -16.72
C ALA A 190 13.60 -0.63 -16.99
N ARG A 191 13.88 0.10 -18.08
CA ARG A 191 15.24 0.58 -18.44
C ARG A 191 15.73 1.79 -17.64
N SER A 192 14.94 2.35 -16.73
CA SER A 192 15.14 3.74 -16.28
C SER A 192 15.34 3.96 -14.78
N VAL A 193 15.80 2.93 -14.05
CA VAL A 193 15.55 2.85 -12.60
C VAL A 193 16.77 3.22 -11.72
N GLU A 194 17.75 3.95 -12.25
CA GLU A 194 18.76 4.65 -11.41
C GLU A 194 18.12 5.51 -10.29
N GLY A 195 16.86 5.90 -10.44
CA GLY A 195 16.12 6.73 -9.49
C GLY A 195 15.67 6.07 -8.19
N LEU A 196 15.63 4.74 -8.07
CA LEU A 196 15.15 4.10 -6.83
C LEU A 196 16.20 4.01 -5.72
N ILE A 197 17.47 4.18 -6.05
CA ILE A 197 18.58 4.17 -5.09
C ILE A 197 19.08 5.62 -4.84
N GLY A 198 18.60 6.59 -5.64
CA GLY A 198 19.06 7.98 -5.64
C GLY A 198 18.18 8.97 -4.86
N ALA A 199 18.72 10.18 -4.67
CA ALA A 199 18.00 11.32 -4.10
C ALA A 199 16.86 11.74 -5.04
N GLY A 200 15.62 11.77 -4.53
CA GLY A 200 14.46 12.27 -5.27
C GLY A 200 13.20 11.42 -5.22
N VAL A 201 13.24 10.20 -4.67
CA VAL A 201 12.02 9.41 -4.41
C VAL A 201 11.21 10.09 -3.30
N GLN A 202 9.94 10.40 -3.58
CA GLN A 202 9.00 10.80 -2.54
C GLN A 202 8.29 9.56 -2.03
N ALA A 203 8.90 8.91 -1.03
CA ALA A 203 8.41 7.69 -0.41
C ALA A 203 7.13 7.94 0.38
N GLY A 204 6.13 7.07 0.24
CA GLY A 204 4.81 7.25 0.83
C GLY A 204 3.79 7.78 -0.18
N VAL A 205 2.51 7.61 0.12
CA VAL A 205 1.38 8.12 -0.67
C VAL A 205 0.90 9.43 -0.02
N PHE A 206 1.09 10.55 -0.71
CA PHE A 206 0.73 11.90 -0.26
C PHE A 206 -0.36 12.52 -1.14
N CYS A 207 -0.73 13.76 -0.82
CA CYS A 207 -1.86 14.52 -1.37
C CYS A 207 -2.02 14.38 -2.89
N GLN A 208 -0.92 14.48 -3.65
CA GLN A 208 -0.94 14.47 -5.11
C GLN A 208 -1.37 13.13 -5.70
N ARG A 209 -1.28 12.03 -4.95
CA ARG A 209 -1.73 10.71 -5.41
C ARG A 209 -3.24 10.61 -5.51
N CYS A 210 -3.96 11.24 -4.58
CA CYS A 210 -5.42 11.31 -4.60
C CYS A 210 -5.92 12.57 -5.31
N HIS A 211 -5.18 13.68 -5.21
CA HIS A 211 -5.49 14.98 -5.80
C HIS A 211 -4.45 15.37 -6.87
N PRO A 212 -4.45 14.75 -8.05
CA PRO A 212 -3.43 14.96 -9.08
C PRO A 212 -3.38 16.40 -9.63
N LYS A 213 -4.48 17.16 -9.49
CA LYS A 213 -4.55 18.58 -9.87
C LYS A 213 -4.04 19.55 -8.79
N SER A 214 -3.60 19.05 -7.64
CA SER A 214 -3.07 19.90 -6.57
C SER A 214 -1.89 20.80 -6.96
N PRO A 215 -0.98 20.45 -7.91
CA PRO A 215 0.04 21.39 -8.36
C PRO A 215 -0.54 22.61 -9.09
N THR A 216 -1.65 22.44 -9.82
CA THR A 216 -2.36 23.56 -10.46
C THR A 216 -3.06 24.42 -9.41
N HIS A 217 -3.68 23.79 -8.41
CA HIS A 217 -4.32 24.48 -7.29
C HIS A 217 -3.34 25.37 -6.53
N VAL A 218 -2.15 24.83 -6.21
CA VAL A 218 -1.08 25.61 -5.56
C VAL A 218 -0.66 26.81 -6.41
N LYS A 219 -0.45 26.63 -7.71
CA LYS A 219 -0.06 27.75 -8.60
C LYS A 219 -1.13 28.84 -8.71
N GLN A 220 -2.41 28.44 -8.72
CA GLN A 220 -3.52 29.39 -8.71
C GLN A 220 -3.58 30.15 -7.39
N ALA A 221 -3.42 29.43 -6.26
CA ALA A 221 -3.33 30.05 -4.94
C ALA A 221 -2.17 31.05 -4.86
N GLU A 222 -0.98 30.69 -5.33
CA GLU A 222 0.17 31.62 -5.38
C GLU A 222 -0.14 32.90 -6.18
N ALA A 223 -0.83 32.77 -7.31
CA ALA A 223 -1.19 33.89 -8.17
C ALA A 223 -2.33 34.77 -7.63
N ASP A 224 -3.21 34.23 -6.77
CA ASP A 224 -4.39 34.92 -6.26
C ASP A 224 -4.26 35.44 -4.82
N GLY A 225 -3.05 35.37 -4.25
CA GLY A 225 -2.76 35.79 -2.87
C GLY A 225 -3.16 34.76 -1.82
N TRP A 226 -3.02 33.47 -2.15
CA TRP A 226 -3.30 32.29 -1.32
C TRP A 226 -4.77 32.09 -0.96
N LYS A 227 -5.69 32.47 -1.86
CA LYS A 227 -7.13 32.22 -1.70
C LYS A 227 -7.49 30.78 -2.04
N GLY A 228 -6.90 30.26 -3.12
CA GLY A 228 -6.93 28.84 -3.48
C GLY A 228 -8.31 28.31 -3.89
N ASP A 229 -8.57 28.23 -5.19
CA ASP A 229 -9.80 27.61 -5.72
C ASP A 229 -9.76 26.08 -5.63
N THR A 230 -10.75 25.49 -4.98
CA THR A 230 -10.92 24.03 -4.83
C THR A 230 -11.77 23.41 -5.92
N SER A 231 -12.44 24.22 -6.76
CA SER A 231 -13.34 23.74 -7.83
C SER A 231 -12.64 22.83 -8.84
N ILE A 232 -11.32 22.98 -8.99
CA ILE A 232 -10.51 22.16 -9.88
C ILE A 232 -10.14 20.79 -9.29
N LEU A 233 -10.33 20.57 -7.98
CA LEU A 233 -10.03 19.33 -7.30
C LEU A 233 -11.25 18.40 -7.36
N GLU A 234 -11.06 17.20 -7.92
CA GLU A 234 -12.10 16.18 -7.94
C GLU A 234 -12.39 15.68 -6.52
N LYS A 235 -13.67 15.72 -6.13
CA LYS A 235 -14.14 15.16 -4.87
C LYS A 235 -14.60 13.73 -5.10
N TRP A 236 -13.91 12.77 -4.50
CA TRP A 236 -14.23 11.35 -4.68
C TRP A 236 -15.56 10.94 -4.03
N SER A 237 -16.09 11.76 -3.10
CA SER A 237 -17.44 11.60 -2.53
C SER A 237 -18.55 11.84 -3.54
N ASP A 238 -18.27 12.57 -4.62
CA ASP A 238 -19.27 13.00 -5.59
C ASP A 238 -19.28 12.10 -6.84
N LEU A 239 -18.37 11.12 -6.88
CA LEU A 239 -18.26 10.13 -7.95
C LEU A 239 -19.32 9.03 -7.80
N PRO A 240 -19.72 8.36 -8.90
CA PRO A 240 -20.47 7.12 -8.81
C PRO A 240 -19.79 6.12 -7.84
N PRO A 241 -20.53 5.36 -7.02
CA PRO A 241 -19.92 4.61 -5.92
C PRO A 241 -18.80 3.66 -6.34
N LEU A 242 -18.98 2.92 -7.45
CA LEU A 242 -17.95 2.03 -7.97
C LEU A 242 -16.71 2.79 -8.43
N GLU A 243 -16.89 3.96 -9.05
CA GLU A 243 -15.76 4.79 -9.47
C GLU A 243 -15.00 5.33 -8.25
N SER A 244 -15.69 5.77 -7.20
CA SER A 244 -15.09 6.17 -5.92
C SER A 244 -14.26 5.03 -5.27
N VAL A 245 -14.82 3.80 -5.25
CA VAL A 245 -14.11 2.62 -4.75
C VAL A 245 -12.91 2.27 -5.63
N ASN A 246 -13.04 2.41 -6.95
CA ASN A 246 -11.97 2.15 -7.92
C ASN A 246 -10.81 3.13 -7.80
N ARG A 247 -11.07 4.40 -7.45
CA ARG A 247 -10.00 5.37 -7.11
C ARG A 247 -9.10 4.86 -5.99
N CYS A 248 -9.65 4.19 -4.97
CA CYS A 248 -8.89 3.53 -3.93
C CYS A 248 -8.25 2.21 -4.42
N GLY A 249 -8.97 1.49 -5.29
CA GLY A 249 -8.56 0.22 -5.90
C GLY A 249 -7.35 0.33 -6.85
N GLU A 250 -7.00 1.53 -7.32
CA GLU A 250 -5.72 1.78 -8.01
C GLU A 250 -4.51 1.27 -7.21
N CYS A 251 -4.59 1.30 -5.88
CA CYS A 251 -3.59 0.69 -4.99
C CYS A 251 -4.17 -0.55 -4.28
N HIS A 252 -5.40 -0.48 -3.78
CA HIS A 252 -6.05 -1.54 -3.01
C HIS A 252 -6.69 -2.66 -3.85
N ARG A 253 -6.37 -2.69 -5.15
CA ARG A 253 -6.90 -3.56 -6.21
C ARG A 253 -8.37 -3.34 -6.53
N ARG A 254 -8.75 -3.60 -7.77
CA ARG A 254 -10.12 -3.51 -8.25
C ARG A 254 -10.63 -4.90 -8.64
N ALA A 255 -11.93 -5.12 -8.54
CA ALA A 255 -12.51 -6.43 -8.87
C ALA A 255 -12.30 -6.82 -10.34
N ASP A 256 -12.26 -5.84 -11.26
CA ASP A 256 -11.99 -6.05 -12.70
C ASP A 256 -10.54 -6.47 -13.00
N GLU A 257 -9.63 -6.46 -12.02
CA GLU A 257 -8.26 -6.99 -12.16
C GLU A 257 -8.18 -8.52 -11.92
N PHE A 258 -9.28 -9.16 -11.51
CA PHE A 258 -9.34 -10.60 -11.17
C PHE A 258 -10.26 -11.37 -12.12
N THR A 259 -10.01 -12.67 -12.28
CA THR A 259 -10.92 -13.57 -13.00
C THR A 259 -12.12 -13.96 -12.14
N ALA A 260 -13.19 -14.46 -12.76
CA ALA A 260 -14.37 -14.94 -12.03
C ALA A 260 -14.03 -16.07 -11.04
N GLU A 261 -13.05 -16.91 -11.38
CA GLU A 261 -12.58 -18.02 -10.53
C GLU A 261 -11.77 -17.51 -9.33
N GLU A 262 -11.06 -16.39 -9.48
CA GLU A 262 -10.31 -15.74 -8.39
C GLU A 262 -11.25 -15.02 -7.40
N LEU A 263 -12.41 -14.54 -7.87
CA LEU A 263 -13.40 -13.80 -7.07
C LEU A 263 -14.36 -14.71 -6.30
N THR A 264 -13.82 -15.49 -5.37
CA THR A 264 -14.59 -16.40 -4.48
C THR A 264 -14.34 -16.09 -3.01
N LYS A 265 -15.31 -16.37 -2.14
CA LYS A 265 -15.18 -16.11 -0.68
C LYS A 265 -14.14 -17.03 -0.02
N GLU A 266 -13.88 -18.17 -0.64
CA GLU A 266 -12.91 -19.17 -0.20
C GLU A 266 -11.47 -18.74 -0.52
N ASN A 267 -11.29 -17.84 -1.49
CA ASN A 267 -9.97 -17.29 -1.81
C ASN A 267 -9.52 -16.29 -0.74
N SER A 268 -8.89 -16.80 0.31
CA SER A 268 -8.38 -15.98 1.42
C SER A 268 -7.44 -14.86 0.99
N ARG A 269 -6.82 -14.92 -0.20
CA ARG A 269 -5.87 -13.90 -0.67
C ARG A 269 -6.53 -12.58 -1.05
N ILE A 270 -7.82 -12.56 -1.38
CA ILE A 270 -8.52 -11.32 -1.74
C ILE A 270 -8.85 -10.45 -0.52
N VAL A 271 -8.83 -11.02 0.70
CA VAL A 271 -9.24 -10.32 1.92
C VAL A 271 -8.41 -9.06 2.20
N ARG A 272 -7.17 -9.03 1.72
CA ARG A 272 -6.27 -7.86 1.86
C ARG A 272 -6.60 -6.71 0.89
N PHE A 273 -7.54 -6.92 -0.03
CA PHE A 273 -7.97 -5.98 -1.06
C PHE A 273 -9.39 -5.48 -0.78
N ALA A 274 -9.48 -4.51 0.13
CA ALA A 274 -10.75 -4.00 0.65
C ALA A 274 -11.72 -3.51 -0.45
N SER A 275 -11.21 -2.86 -1.50
CA SER A 275 -12.01 -2.38 -2.63
C SER A 275 -12.69 -3.53 -3.39
N VAL A 276 -12.00 -4.66 -3.57
CA VAL A 276 -12.56 -5.87 -4.21
C VAL A 276 -13.72 -6.40 -3.37
N GLY A 277 -13.47 -6.70 -2.08
CA GLY A 277 -14.50 -7.23 -1.18
C GLY A 277 -15.70 -6.29 -1.06
N LEU A 278 -15.46 -4.98 -0.90
CA LEU A 278 -16.52 -3.99 -0.77
C LEU A 278 -17.42 -3.99 -2.01
N SER A 279 -16.85 -3.96 -3.22
CA SER A 279 -17.60 -3.94 -4.48
C SER A 279 -18.47 -5.19 -4.71
N LEU A 280 -18.07 -6.32 -4.12
CA LEU A 280 -18.80 -7.60 -4.20
C LEU A 280 -19.77 -7.82 -3.02
N SER A 281 -19.76 -6.93 -2.03
CA SER A 281 -20.60 -7.04 -0.84
C SER A 281 -22.08 -6.75 -1.16
N ARG A 282 -22.99 -7.41 -0.43
CA ARG A 282 -24.43 -7.10 -0.55
C ARG A 282 -24.73 -5.66 -0.16
N CYS A 283 -24.01 -5.14 0.83
CA CYS A 283 -24.16 -3.77 1.29
C CYS A 283 -23.90 -2.78 0.14
N PHE A 284 -22.86 -3.02 -0.67
CA PHE A 284 -22.56 -2.19 -1.83
C PHE A 284 -23.58 -2.37 -2.96
N THR A 285 -23.87 -3.61 -3.35
CA THR A 285 -24.73 -3.91 -4.51
C THR A 285 -26.21 -3.58 -4.28
N GLU A 286 -26.69 -3.64 -3.04
CA GLU A 286 -28.09 -3.32 -2.70
C GLU A 286 -28.29 -1.85 -2.31
N SER A 287 -27.31 -1.18 -1.69
CA SER A 287 -27.47 0.23 -1.31
C SER A 287 -27.31 1.19 -2.50
N GLY A 288 -26.44 0.85 -3.45
CA GLY A 288 -26.12 1.72 -4.60
C GLY A 288 -25.50 3.07 -4.22
N GLN A 289 -25.04 3.27 -2.99
CA GLN A 289 -24.48 4.54 -2.48
C GLN A 289 -23.21 4.36 -1.65
N LEU A 290 -22.85 3.13 -1.29
CA LEU A 290 -21.73 2.86 -0.38
C LEU A 290 -20.37 3.03 -1.07
N THR A 291 -19.45 3.72 -0.40
CA THR A 291 -18.05 3.91 -0.79
C THR A 291 -17.13 3.71 0.42
N CYS A 292 -15.81 3.71 0.19
CA CYS A 292 -14.83 3.70 1.28
C CYS A 292 -15.00 4.89 2.24
N LEU A 293 -15.45 6.05 1.72
CA LEU A 293 -15.52 7.32 2.43
C LEU A 293 -16.68 7.40 3.44
N ASN A 294 -17.67 6.52 3.33
CA ASN A 294 -18.73 6.43 4.33
C ASN A 294 -18.18 5.93 5.68
N CYS A 295 -17.14 5.09 5.64
CA CYS A 295 -16.57 4.45 6.82
C CYS A 295 -15.20 5.02 7.22
N HIS A 296 -14.39 5.46 6.26
CA HIS A 296 -13.01 5.88 6.52
C HIS A 296 -12.76 7.34 6.10
N ASP A 297 -12.08 8.09 6.96
CA ASP A 297 -11.44 9.34 6.57
C ASP A 297 -10.04 9.03 5.99
N PRO A 298 -9.79 9.28 4.69
CA PRO A 298 -8.49 8.99 4.08
C PRO A 298 -7.37 9.94 4.56
N HIS A 299 -7.72 11.03 5.25
CA HIS A 299 -6.78 12.03 5.74
C HIS A 299 -6.35 11.87 7.20
N ALA A 300 -7.02 11.01 7.95
CA ALA A 300 -6.72 10.73 9.35
C ALA A 300 -6.16 9.32 9.54
N ALA A 301 -5.47 9.10 10.66
CA ALA A 301 -5.08 7.76 11.05
C ALA A 301 -6.32 6.84 11.12
N LEU A 302 -6.13 5.57 10.74
CA LEU A 302 -7.21 4.60 10.70
C LEU A 302 -7.84 4.43 12.09
N GLU A 303 -9.15 4.63 12.18
CA GLU A 303 -9.92 4.31 13.38
C GLU A 303 -9.90 2.79 13.63
N THR A 304 -9.87 2.39 14.89
CA THR A 304 -9.77 0.97 15.30
C THR A 304 -10.86 0.55 16.28
N GLY A 305 -11.63 1.52 16.80
CA GLY A 305 -12.77 1.31 17.67
C GLY A 305 -13.92 0.64 16.94
N LYS A 306 -14.39 -0.46 17.52
CA LYS A 306 -15.56 -1.20 17.04
C LYS A 306 -16.80 -0.30 16.99
N ASP A 307 -17.07 0.42 18.07
CA ASP A 307 -18.29 1.25 18.22
C ASP A 307 -18.40 2.31 17.12
N PHE A 308 -17.27 2.88 16.69
CA PHE A 308 -17.23 3.82 15.57
C PHE A 308 -17.79 3.20 14.29
N TYR A 309 -17.36 1.99 13.94
CA TYR A 309 -17.82 1.31 12.73
C TYR A 309 -19.24 0.75 12.87
N GLU A 310 -19.63 0.28 14.04
CA GLU A 310 -21.02 -0.12 14.30
C GLU A 310 -21.99 1.05 14.12
N GLN A 311 -21.58 2.26 14.53
CA GLN A 311 -22.35 3.47 14.27
C GLN A 311 -22.50 3.73 12.77
N LYS A 312 -21.49 3.45 11.94
CA LYS A 312 -21.60 3.55 10.48
C LYS A 312 -22.65 2.59 9.93
N CYS A 313 -22.69 1.34 10.42
CA CYS A 313 -23.71 0.37 10.03
C CYS A 313 -25.12 0.86 10.37
N ARG A 314 -25.30 1.42 11.57
CA ARG A 314 -26.60 1.91 12.06
C ARG A 314 -27.17 3.08 11.26
N GLN A 315 -26.35 3.81 10.50
CA GLN A 315 -26.82 4.89 9.61
C GLN A 315 -27.80 4.38 8.54
N CYS A 316 -27.70 3.11 8.14
CA CYS A 316 -28.62 2.49 7.19
C CYS A 316 -29.51 1.42 7.83
N HIS A 317 -29.03 0.75 8.89
CA HIS A 317 -29.75 -0.35 9.53
C HIS A 317 -30.68 0.08 10.68
N GLY A 318 -30.54 1.31 11.19
CA GLY A 318 -31.26 1.82 12.37
C GLY A 318 -30.78 1.21 13.69
N ASP A 319 -31.26 1.74 14.82
CA ASP A 319 -30.93 1.25 16.17
C ASP A 319 -31.84 0.11 16.66
N GLN A 320 -32.99 -0.11 16.00
CA GLN A 320 -34.10 -0.94 16.48
C GLN A 320 -34.22 -2.30 15.76
N ASN A 321 -33.22 -2.72 14.99
CA ASN A 321 -33.24 -4.04 14.35
C ASN A 321 -32.73 -5.14 15.31
N ASP A 322 -33.55 -5.45 16.32
CA ASP A 322 -33.42 -6.65 17.18
C ASP A 322 -33.49 -7.97 16.38
N SER A 323 -33.82 -7.90 15.09
CA SER A 323 -33.88 -9.04 14.17
C SER A 323 -32.51 -9.55 13.69
N PHE A 324 -31.41 -8.86 14.02
CA PHE A 324 -30.04 -9.23 13.60
C PHE A 324 -29.14 -9.66 14.76
N ALA A 325 -29.67 -10.38 15.75
CA ALA A 325 -28.80 -11.33 16.44
C ALA A 325 -28.22 -12.23 15.35
N CYS A 326 -26.90 -12.20 15.12
CA CYS A 326 -26.27 -13.14 14.19
C CYS A 326 -26.79 -14.52 14.55
N SER A 327 -27.53 -15.16 13.65
CA SER A 327 -28.44 -16.26 14.01
C SER A 327 -27.72 -17.43 14.70
N ASN A 328 -26.39 -17.47 14.57
CA ASN A 328 -25.50 -18.47 15.16
C ASN A 328 -24.72 -18.03 16.41
N ARG A 329 -24.78 -16.77 16.87
CA ARG A 329 -23.86 -16.27 17.92
C ARG A 329 -24.47 -15.38 19.00
N GLN A 330 -25.76 -15.01 18.92
CA GLN A 330 -26.42 -14.11 19.92
C GLN A 330 -25.55 -12.91 20.31
N THR A 331 -24.89 -12.31 19.32
CA THR A 331 -23.94 -11.21 19.51
C THR A 331 -24.50 -9.97 18.83
N THR A 332 -24.34 -8.82 19.49
CA THR A 332 -24.60 -7.49 18.92
C THR A 332 -23.39 -6.95 18.15
N ASP A 333 -22.28 -7.69 18.13
CA ASP A 333 -21.06 -7.36 17.39
C ASP A 333 -21.25 -7.51 15.87
N CYS A 334 -21.55 -6.39 15.19
CA CYS A 334 -21.76 -6.39 13.75
C CYS A 334 -20.50 -6.83 12.99
N LEU A 335 -19.33 -6.35 13.42
CA LEU A 335 -18.06 -6.59 12.73
C LEU A 335 -17.64 -8.06 12.80
N ARG A 336 -17.83 -8.71 13.95
CA ARG A 336 -17.48 -10.14 14.14
C ARG A 336 -18.22 -11.07 13.18
N CYS A 337 -19.44 -10.72 12.78
CA CYS A 337 -20.24 -11.55 11.85
C CYS A 337 -20.11 -11.08 10.41
N HIS A 338 -20.29 -9.78 10.16
CA HIS A 338 -20.41 -9.25 8.81
C HIS A 338 -19.08 -8.85 8.18
N MET A 339 -18.05 -8.60 8.98
CA MET A 339 -16.71 -8.21 8.54
C MET A 339 -15.63 -8.98 9.34
N PRO A 340 -15.67 -10.32 9.36
CA PRO A 340 -14.79 -11.09 10.22
C PRO A 340 -13.32 -10.86 9.86
N LYS A 341 -12.45 -10.84 10.86
CA LYS A 341 -11.00 -10.93 10.60
C LYS A 341 -10.67 -12.30 10.04
N ARG A 342 -9.91 -12.33 8.94
CA ARG A 342 -9.36 -13.57 8.36
C ARG A 342 -7.84 -13.53 8.48
N GLU A 343 -7.28 -14.61 8.99
CA GLU A 343 -5.85 -14.83 8.97
C GLU A 343 -5.42 -15.27 7.57
N LEU A 344 -4.43 -14.57 7.01
CA LEU A 344 -3.84 -14.89 5.71
C LEU A 344 -2.49 -15.58 5.86
N HIS A 345 -1.78 -15.28 6.94
CA HIS A 345 -0.48 -15.82 7.33
C HIS A 345 -0.35 -15.67 8.85
N PRO A 346 0.47 -16.48 9.53
CA PRO A 346 0.82 -16.24 10.93
C PRO A 346 1.12 -14.75 11.19
N HIS A 347 0.49 -14.20 12.24
CA HIS A 347 0.63 -12.79 12.66
C HIS A 347 0.10 -11.76 11.65
N LEU A 348 -0.64 -12.20 10.63
CA LEU A 348 -1.16 -11.34 9.58
C LEU A 348 -2.64 -11.64 9.30
N SER A 349 -3.49 -10.82 9.90
CA SER A 349 -4.94 -10.86 9.70
C SER A 349 -5.45 -9.56 9.08
N PHE A 350 -6.53 -9.66 8.30
CA PHE A 350 -7.23 -8.51 7.73
C PHE A 350 -8.73 -8.60 8.00
N THR A 351 -9.38 -7.45 8.14
CA THR A 351 -10.84 -7.36 8.18
C THR A 351 -11.41 -7.64 6.79
N ASP A 352 -12.30 -8.61 6.70
CA ASP A 352 -12.98 -8.95 5.44
C ASP A 352 -13.99 -7.87 5.05
N HIS A 353 -13.75 -7.23 3.91
CA HIS A 353 -14.63 -6.21 3.35
C HIS A 353 -15.67 -6.79 2.39
N TRP A 354 -15.71 -8.11 2.19
CA TRP A 354 -16.84 -8.78 1.53
C TRP A 354 -18.03 -8.87 2.49
N ILE A 355 -18.59 -7.71 2.83
CA ILE A 355 -19.63 -7.53 3.84
C ILE A 355 -20.83 -8.40 3.47
N SER A 356 -21.08 -9.42 4.28
CA SER A 356 -22.15 -10.39 4.04
C SER A 356 -22.73 -10.91 5.33
N LYS A 357 -23.88 -11.58 5.24
CA LYS A 357 -24.67 -12.02 6.39
C LYS A 357 -23.97 -13.04 7.26
#